data_AF-A0A819AJY4-F1
#
_entry.id   AF-A0A819AJY4-F1
#
_cell.length_a   1.000
_cell.length_b   1.000
_cell.length_c   1.000
_cell.angle_alpha   90.00
_cell.angle_beta   90.00
_cell.angle_gamma   90.00
#
_symmetry.space_group_name_H-M   'P 1'
#
loop_
_entity.id
_entity.type
_entity.pdbx_description
1 polymer ?
#
loop_
_entity_poly.entity_id
_entity_poly.type
_entity_poly.pdbx_seq_one_letter_code
_entity_poly.pdbx_strand_id
1 'polypeptide(L)' 'MSFSSIKLYLILKYNSRESYLNFAYFNVEQRNRVLYIDFLYDIPVSSQWRPHGHLYPIQIAQYGLSHWSRLEQNSKNQQN' A
#
# COMPACT_ATOMS: atom_id res chain seq x y z
N MET A 1 23.15 -1.03 -13.54
CA MET A 1 21.70 -0.90 -13.81
C MET A 1 21.00 -0.59 -12.50
N SER A 2 20.23 0.49 -12.41
CA SER A 2 19.39 0.77 -11.23
C SER A 2 18.00 0.16 -11.46
N PHE A 3 17.48 -0.57 -10.48
CA PHE A 3 16.18 -1.26 -10.55
C PHE A 3 15.05 -0.50 -9.85
N SER A 4 15.31 0.72 -9.34
CA SER A 4 14.33 1.49 -8.58
C SER A 4 14.44 2.98 -8.85
N SER A 5 13.30 3.63 -9.02
CA SER A 5 13.19 5.08 -9.18
C SER A 5 13.00 5.74 -7.82
N ILE A 6 13.83 6.73 -7.51
CA ILE A 6 13.62 7.59 -6.35
C ILE A 6 12.57 8.62 -6.73
N LYS A 7 11.46 8.66 -5.99
CA LYS A 7 10.54 9.79 -6.06
C LYS A 7 11.06 10.83 -5.06
N LEU A 8 11.71 11.87 -5.58
CA LEU A 8 12.16 13.00 -4.78
C LEU A 8 10.93 13.72 -4.20
N TYR A 9 10.62 13.50 -2.92
CA TYR A 9 9.68 14.32 -2.15
C TYR A 9 10.31 15.64 -1.68
N LEU A 10 11.25 16.19 -2.46
CA LEU A 10 12.26 17.09 -1.94
C LEU A 10 11.79 18.54 -1.73
N ILE A 11 10.49 18.85 -1.82
CA ILE A 11 10.01 20.25 -1.72
C ILE A 11 8.72 20.42 -0.89
N LEU A 12 7.95 19.35 -0.60
CA LEU A 12 6.68 19.49 0.13
C LEU A 12 6.76 18.91 1.55
N LYS A 13 6.26 19.69 2.53
CA LYS A 13 6.16 19.26 3.93
C LYS A 13 5.17 18.10 4.03
N TYR A 14 5.60 16.97 4.59
CA TYR A 14 4.73 15.81 4.80
C TYR A 14 3.59 16.13 5.78
N ASN A 15 2.39 15.67 5.45
CA ASN A 15 1.19 15.80 6.27
C ASN A 15 0.61 14.42 6.57
N SER A 16 0.42 14.10 7.85
CA SER A 16 -0.13 12.82 8.30
C SER A 16 -1.55 12.50 7.81
N ARG A 17 -2.30 13.52 7.37
CA ARG A 17 -3.68 13.36 6.87
C ARG A 17 -3.75 13.07 5.37
N GLU A 18 -2.64 13.28 4.66
CA GLU A 18 -2.54 13.08 3.22
C GLU A 18 -1.91 11.71 2.90
N SER A 19 -1.65 11.48 1.62
CA SER A 19 -1.11 10.26 1.06
C SER A 19 0.16 9.87 1.78
N TYR A 20 0.25 8.59 2.13
CA TYR A 20 1.40 8.07 2.84
C TYR A 20 2.56 7.83 1.87
N LEU A 21 3.48 8.80 1.80
CA LEU A 21 4.66 8.74 0.93
C LEU A 21 4.26 8.38 -0.52
N ASN A 22 4.82 7.29 -1.08
CA ASN A 22 4.55 6.78 -2.41
C ASN A 22 3.52 5.63 -2.46
N PHE A 23 2.77 5.39 -1.38
CA PHE A 23 1.94 4.19 -1.27
C PHE A 23 0.76 4.14 -2.24
N ALA A 24 0.34 5.29 -2.80
CA ALA A 24 -0.69 5.31 -3.84
C ALA A 24 -0.34 4.47 -5.08
N TYR A 25 0.95 4.23 -5.32
CA TYR A 25 1.44 3.43 -6.46
C TYR A 25 1.73 1.96 -6.08
N PHE A 26 1.56 1.58 -4.81
CA PHE A 26 1.79 0.21 -4.38
C PHE A 26 0.51 -0.60 -4.49
N ASN A 27 0.57 -1.70 -5.25
CA ASN A 27 -0.45 -2.74 -5.25
C ASN A 27 0.04 -3.83 -4.28
N VAL A 28 -0.45 -3.79 -3.04
CA VAL A 28 0.03 -4.68 -1.97
C VAL A 28 -0.54 -6.08 -2.16
N GLU A 29 -1.80 -6.17 -2.56
CA GLU A 29 -2.58 -7.37 -2.87
C GLU A 29 -2.01 -8.18 -4.04
N GLN A 30 -1.30 -7.55 -4.98
CA GLN A 30 -0.70 -8.23 -6.13
C GLN A 30 0.67 -8.87 -5.83
N ARG A 31 1.18 -8.72 -4.60
CA ARG A 31 2.47 -9.30 -4.24
C ARG A 31 2.33 -10.82 -4.08
N ASN A 32 3.28 -11.56 -4.61
CA ASN A 32 3.36 -13.03 -4.53
C ASN A 32 3.21 -13.63 -3.12
N ARG A 33 3.58 -12.87 -2.09
CA ARG A 33 3.48 -13.25 -0.67
C ARG A 33 2.11 -13.04 -0.06
N VAL A 34 1.18 -12.40 -0.77
CA VAL A 34 -0.23 -12.32 -0.37
C VAL A 34 -0.91 -13.54 -0.95
N LEU A 35 -1.44 -14.41 -0.09
CA LEU A 35 -2.13 -15.62 -0.53
C LEU A 35 -3.54 -15.30 -1.04
N TYR A 36 -4.27 -14.54 -0.24
CA TYR A 36 -5.64 -14.10 -0.51
C TYR A 36 -5.99 -12.92 0.38
N ILE A 37 -7.09 -12.24 0.05
CA ILE A 37 -7.75 -11.29 0.93
C ILE A 37 -8.82 -12.06 1.70
N ASP A 38 -8.80 -11.94 3.02
CA ASP A 38 -9.80 -12.55 3.88
C ASP A 38 -11.17 -11.91 3.63
N PHE A 39 -12.18 -12.70 3.31
CA PHE A 39 -13.50 -12.19 2.96
C PHE A 39 -14.23 -11.54 4.15
N LEU A 40 -14.00 -12.03 5.38
CA LEU A 40 -14.72 -11.54 6.56
C LEU A 40 -14.13 -10.22 7.04
N TYR A 41 -12.81 -10.07 6.98
CA TYR A 41 -12.11 -8.91 7.54
C TYR A 41 -11.58 -7.93 6.49
N ASP A 42 -11.61 -8.30 5.19
CA ASP A 42 -11.07 -7.52 4.08
C ASP A 42 -9.59 -7.14 4.28
N ILE A 43 -8.80 -8.11 4.78
CA ILE A 43 -7.36 -7.93 5.05
C ILE A 43 -6.51 -8.99 4.33
N PRO A 44 -5.27 -8.65 3.94
CA PRO A 44 -4.42 -9.60 3.22
C PRO A 44 -3.77 -10.63 4.17
N VAL A 45 -3.87 -11.91 3.81
CA VAL A 45 -3.17 -13.01 4.50
C VAL A 45 -1.82 -13.25 3.83
N SER A 46 -0.74 -13.34 4.63
CA SER A 46 0.63 -13.44 4.14
C SER A 46 1.21 -14.84 4.23
N SER A 47 2.02 -15.24 3.25
CA SER A 47 2.86 -16.44 3.30
C SER A 47 4.33 -16.17 3.63
N GLN A 48 4.70 -14.91 3.92
CA GLN A 48 6.09 -14.44 4.03
C GLN A 48 7.00 -15.31 4.92
N TRP A 49 6.52 -15.73 6.10
CA TRP A 49 7.28 -16.56 7.05
C TRP A 49 6.69 -17.95 7.26
N ARG A 50 5.42 -18.14 6.90
CA ARG A 50 4.72 -19.42 7.05
C ARG A 50 3.91 -19.68 5.80
N PRO A 51 4.14 -20.81 5.10
CA PRO A 51 3.46 -21.09 3.83
C PRO A 51 1.95 -21.27 4.00
N HIS A 52 1.50 -21.70 5.18
CA HIS A 52 0.08 -21.91 5.51
C HIS A 52 -0.75 -20.62 5.67
N GLY A 53 -0.11 -19.45 5.54
CA GLY A 53 -0.79 -18.17 5.76
C GLY A 53 -0.75 -17.73 7.22
N HIS A 54 -0.57 -16.44 7.44
CA HIS A 54 -0.67 -15.78 8.74
C HIS A 54 -1.00 -14.30 8.55
N LEU A 55 -1.64 -13.71 9.56
CA LEU A 55 -1.84 -12.26 9.61
C LEU A 55 -0.49 -11.60 9.85
N TYR A 56 -0.09 -10.75 8.91
CA TYR A 56 1.16 -10.02 8.99
C TYR A 56 0.86 -8.52 9.11
N PRO A 57 0.97 -7.94 10.33
CA PRO A 57 0.51 -6.56 10.60
C PRO A 57 1.08 -5.51 9.67
N ILE A 58 2.35 -5.65 9.28
CA ILE A 58 3.01 -4.71 8.36
C ILE A 58 2.34 -4.75 6.98
N GLN A 59 2.00 -5.92 6.46
CA GLN A 59 1.33 -6.06 5.17
C GLN A 59 -0.10 -5.54 5.21
N ILE A 60 -0.81 -5.78 6.32
CA ILE A 60 -2.18 -5.26 6.54
C ILE A 60 -2.15 -3.72 6.57
N ALA A 61 -1.21 -3.12 7.32
CA ALA A 61 -1.05 -1.67 7.36
C ALA A 61 -0.69 -1.09 5.99
N GLN A 62 0.22 -1.74 5.25
CA GLN A 62 0.59 -1.30 3.90
C GLN A 62 -0.58 -1.35 2.92
N TYR A 63 -1.41 -2.39 3.02
CA TYR A 63 -2.62 -2.53 2.20
C TYR A 63 -3.57 -1.35 2.45
N GLY A 64 -3.95 -1.08 3.70
CA GLY A 64 -4.81 0.05 4.04
C GLY A 64 -4.24 1.41 3.61
N LEU A 65 -2.95 1.67 3.89
CA LEU A 65 -2.29 2.93 3.51
C LEU A 65 -2.24 3.13 1.99
N SER A 66 -2.07 2.06 1.21
CA SER A 66 -2.06 2.12 -0.25
C SER A 66 -3.43 2.44 -0.83
N HIS A 67 -4.49 1.83 -0.31
CA HIS A 67 -5.87 2.14 -0.70
C HIS A 67 -6.25 3.56 -0.33
N TRP A 68 -5.97 4.00 0.90
CA TRP A 68 -6.22 5.38 1.34
C TRP A 68 -5.53 6.41 0.44
N SER A 69 -4.23 6.24 0.21
CA SER A 69 -3.45 7.18 -0.62
C SER A 69 -3.96 7.24 -2.07
N ARG A 70 -4.44 6.12 -2.60
CA ARG A 70 -5.01 6.06 -3.96
C ARG A 70 -6.36 6.76 -4.04
N LEU A 71 -7.21 6.58 -3.03
CA LEU A 71 -8.51 7.27 -2.95
C LEU A 71 -8.32 8.79 -2.91
N GLU A 72 -7.36 9.27 -2.12
CA GLU A 72 -7.07 10.71 -2.03
C GLU A 72 -6.52 11.26 -3.36
N GLN A 73 -5.59 10.57 -4.02
CA GLN A 73 -5.09 10.98 -5.34
C GLN A 73 -6.20 11.01 -6.39
N ASN A 74 -7.07 10.00 -6.41
CA ASN A 74 -8.21 9.96 -7.32
C ASN A 74 -9.17 11.13 -7.06
N SER A 75 -9.38 11.49 -5.79
CA SER A 75 -10.20 12.65 -5.41
C SER A 75 -9.60 13.97 -5.91
N LYS A 76 -8.28 14.14 -5.80
CA LYS A 76 -7.56 15.30 -6.33
C LYS A 76 -7.60 15.38 -7.86
N ASN A 77 -7.55 14.23 -8.55
CA ASN A 77 -7.62 14.16 -10.02
C ASN A 77 -9.01 14.48 -10.57
N GLN A 78 -10.09 14.28 -9.81
CA GLN A 78 -11.46 14.59 -10.23
C GLN A 78 -11.84 16.06 -10.06
N GLN A 79 -11.05 16.84 -9.32
CA GLN A 79 -11.27 18.27 -9.08
C GLN A 79 -10.53 19.18 -10.10
N ASN A 80 -9.72 18.58 -10.98
CA ASN A 80 -9.01 19.25 -12.08
C ASN A 80 -9.64 18.88 -13.41
#